data_AF-A0A8T6DHZ3-F1
#
_entry.id   AF-A0A8T6DHZ3-F1
#
_cell.length_a   1.000
_cell.length_b   1.000
_cell.length_c   1.000
_cell.angle_alpha   90.00
_cell.angle_beta   90.00
_cell.angle_gamma   90.00
#
_symmetry.space_group_name_H-M   'P 1'
#
loop_
_entity.id
_entity.type
_entity.pdbx_description
1 polymer ?
#
loop_
_entity_poly.entity_id
_entity_poly.type
_entity_poly.pdbx_seq_one_letter_code
_entity_poly.pdbx_strand_id
1 'polypeptide(L)' 'MTYRDFTAKLRRLGCEFKRNGADSHRIRFNPATRGLTSIPDKGTRDLPIGTRRRVLNQLGISRQEFNRA' A
#
# COMPACT_ATOMS: atom_id res chain seq x y z
N MET A 1 5.96 10.54 -3.59
CA MET A 1 4.64 9.89 -3.57
C MET A 1 4.17 9.73 -2.13
N THR A 2 3.08 10.41 -1.83
CA THR A 2 2.47 10.43 -0.50
C THR A 2 1.73 9.12 -0.21
N TYR A 3 1.29 8.94 1.05
CA TYR A 3 0.42 7.82 1.43
C TYR A 3 -0.88 7.79 0.60
N ARG A 4 -1.48 8.95 0.37
CA ARG A 4 -2.75 9.08 -0.37
C ARG A 4 -2.59 8.65 -1.83
N ASP A 5 -1.54 9.13 -2.50
CA ASP A 5 -1.25 8.76 -3.88
C ASP A 5 -0.97 7.26 -4.03
N PHE A 6 -0.15 6.72 -3.12
CA PHE A 6 0.23 5.31 -3.13
C PHE A 6 -0.99 4.42 -2.94
N THR A 7 -1.83 4.74 -1.97
CA THR A 7 -3.01 3.93 -1.68
C THR A 7 -4.16 4.11 -2.68
N ALA A 8 -4.23 5.23 -3.39
CA ALA A 8 -5.16 5.41 -4.50
C ALA A 8 -4.84 4.43 -5.65
N LYS A 9 -3.56 4.28 -6.02
CA LYS A 9 -3.12 3.27 -6.99
C LYS A 9 -3.39 1.85 -6.50
N LEU A 10 -3.10 1.55 -5.23
CA LEU A 10 -3.40 0.24 -4.65
C LEU A 10 -4.90 -0.10 -4.71
N ARG A 11 -5.79 0.88 -4.48
CA ARG A 11 -7.24 0.68 -4.62
C ARG A 11 -7.66 0.30 -6.04
N ARG A 12 -7.04 0.92 -7.07
CA ARG A 12 -7.29 0.57 -8.48
C ARG A 12 -6.85 -0.86 -8.82
N LEU A 13 -5.84 -1.37 -8.12
CA LEU A 13 -5.37 -2.75 -8.21
C LEU A 13 -6.17 -3.73 -7.33
N GLY A 14 -7.30 -3.30 -6.76
CA GLY A 14 -8.15 -4.14 -5.93
C GLY A 14 -7.70 -4.30 -4.48
N CYS A 15 -6.73 -3.51 -4.00
CA CYS A 15 -6.35 -3.54 -2.58
C CYS A 15 -7.27 -2.68 -1.73
N GLU A 16 -7.72 -3.25 -0.63
CA GLU A 16 -8.72 -2.67 0.25
C GLU A 16 -8.13 -2.24 1.58
N PHE A 17 -8.78 -1.27 2.21
CA PHE A 17 -8.51 -0.93 3.60
C PHE A 17 -9.17 -1.95 4.51
N LYS A 18 -8.37 -2.59 5.38
CA LYS A 18 -8.87 -3.61 6.29
C LYS A 18 -9.17 -3.04 7.67
N ARG A 19 -8.22 -2.31 8.27
CA ARG A 19 -8.35 -1.69 9.61
C ARG A 19 -7.19 -0.75 9.91
N ASN A 20 -7.31 0.03 10.97
CA ASN A 20 -6.19 0.76 11.54
C ASN A 20 -5.21 -0.22 12.22
N GLY A 21 -3.91 0.05 12.07
CA GLY A 21 -2.86 -0.60 12.84
C GLY A 21 -2.57 0.17 14.11
N ALA A 22 -1.40 -0.06 14.71
CA ALA A 22 -0.90 0.79 15.78
C ALA A 22 -0.58 2.20 15.25
N ASP A 23 -1.05 3.21 15.97
CA ASP A 23 -0.79 4.63 15.66
C ASP A 23 -1.28 5.03 14.23
N SER A 24 -0.43 5.71 13.46
CA SER A 24 -0.69 6.21 12.11
C SER A 24 -0.70 5.11 11.05
N HIS A 25 -0.49 3.85 11.42
CA HIS A 25 -0.47 2.77 10.46
C HIS A 25 -1.88 2.38 10.02
N ARG A 26 -1.97 1.99 8.75
CA ARG A 26 -3.21 1.54 8.11
C ARG A 26 -2.94 0.18 7.47
N ILE A 27 -3.71 -0.82 7.86
CA ILE A 27 -3.60 -2.17 7.32
C ILE A 27 -4.36 -2.25 5.99
N ARG A 28 -3.68 -2.75 4.96
CA ARG A 28 -4.23 -3.02 3.64
C ARG A 28 -4.22 -4.50 3.34
N PHE A 29 -5.25 -4.95 2.62
CA PHE A 29 -5.43 -6.33 2.21
C PHE A 29 -5.64 -6.41 0.70
N ASN A 30 -4.98 -7.36 0.05
CA ASN A 30 -5.24 -7.70 -1.33
C ASN A 30 -6.01 -9.03 -1.37
N PRO A 31 -7.30 -9.05 -1.76
CA PRO A 31 -8.09 -10.27 -1.84
C PRO A 31 -7.57 -11.25 -2.89
N ALA A 32 -6.96 -10.77 -3.98
CA ALA A 32 -6.48 -11.62 -5.07
C ALA A 32 -5.28 -12.49 -4.65
N THR A 33 -4.36 -11.92 -3.88
CA THR A 33 -3.13 -12.61 -3.42
C THR A 33 -3.22 -13.06 -1.96
N ARG A 34 -4.30 -12.68 -1.26
CA ARG A 34 -4.45 -12.75 0.21
C ARG A 34 -3.35 -12.00 0.98
N GLY A 35 -2.63 -11.09 0.31
CA GLY A 35 -1.54 -10.32 0.90
C GLY A 35 -2.04 -9.32 1.93
N LEU A 36 -1.31 -9.18 3.04
CA LEU A 36 -1.61 -8.23 4.12
C LEU A 36 -0.39 -7.38 4.40
N THR A 37 -0.57 -6.07 4.51
CA THR A 37 0.52 -5.14 4.78
C THR A 37 0.09 -3.99 5.69
N SER A 38 1.06 -3.45 6.44
CA SER A 38 0.90 -2.27 7.26
C SER A 38 1.63 -1.10 6.60
N ILE A 39 0.88 -0.04 6.26
CA ILE A 39 1.42 1.15 5.61
C ILE A 39 1.35 2.31 6.61
N PRO A 40 2.49 2.96 6.96
CA PRO A 40 2.47 4.16 7.80
C PRO A 40 1.83 5.32 7.03
N ASP A 41 0.87 6.01 7.63
CA ASP A 41 0.39 7.28 7.12
C ASP A 41 1.27 8.42 7.66
N LYS A 42 2.14 8.96 6.80
CA LYS A 42 3.04 10.07 7.15
C LYS A 42 2.45 11.44 6.81
N GLY A 43 1.14 11.53 6.53
CA GLY A 43 0.47 12.75 6.12
C GLY A 43 0.94 13.22 4.75
N THR A 44 1.47 14.45 4.69
CA THR A 44 1.98 15.06 3.45
C THR A 44 3.37 14.57 3.05
N ARG A 45 4.07 13.85 3.93
CA ARG A 45 5.40 13.33 3.65
C ARG A 45 5.36 12.11 2.74
N ASP A 46 6.38 12.01 1.91
CA ASP A 46 6.55 10.89 1.00
C ASP A 46 6.84 9.57 1.72
N LEU A 47 6.28 8.49 1.16
CA LEU A 47 6.63 7.14 1.58
C LEU A 47 8.04 6.79 1.05
N PRO A 48 8.98 6.37 1.93
CA PRO A 48 10.30 5.94 1.50
C PRO A 48 10.20 4.85 0.42
N ILE A 49 11.12 4.85 -0.53
CA ILE A 49 11.15 3.87 -1.62
C ILE A 49 11.20 2.44 -1.08
N GLY A 50 12.00 2.20 -0.03
CA GLY A 50 12.07 0.90 0.63
C GLY A 50 10.71 0.45 1.21
N THR A 51 9.97 1.36 1.83
CA THR A 51 8.62 1.08 2.35
C THR A 51 7.66 0.70 1.23
N ARG A 52 7.64 1.47 0.14
CA ARG A 52 6.78 1.17 -1.02
C ARG A 52 7.10 -0.19 -1.63
N ARG A 53 8.39 -0.52 -1.82
CA ARG A 53 8.82 -1.82 -2.33
C ARG A 53 8.39 -2.96 -1.42
N ARG A 54 8.59 -2.83 -0.10
CA ARG A 54 8.16 -3.83 0.88
C ARG A 54 6.66 -4.07 0.82
N VAL A 55 5.87 -3.00 0.74
CA VAL A 55 4.41 -3.08 0.65
C VAL A 55 3.96 -3.81 -0.61
N LEU A 56 4.51 -3.46 -1.77
CA LEU A 56 4.17 -4.13 -3.03
C LEU A 56 4.48 -5.63 -2.98
N ASN A 57 5.66 -5.99 -2.46
CA ASN A 57 6.03 -7.39 -2.28
C ASN A 57 5.07 -8.14 -1.34
N GLN A 58 4.69 -7.54 -0.21
CA GLN A 58 3.75 -8.13 0.75
C GLN A 58 2.32 -8.28 0.20
N LEU A 59 1.92 -7.39 -0.73
CA LEU A 59 0.63 -7.47 -1.42
C LEU A 59 0.67 -8.37 -2.66
N GLY A 60 1.85 -8.93 -3.01
CA GLY A 60 2.03 -9.73 -4.21
C GLY A 60 1.83 -8.94 -5.51
N ILE A 61 2.13 -7.63 -5.51
CA ILE A 61 1.96 -6.74 -6.66
C ILE A 61 3.32 -6.49 -7.29
N SER A 62 3.45 -6.73 -8.59
CA SER A 62 4.66 -6.38 -9.32
C SER A 62 4.78 -4.88 -9.51
N ARG A 63 6.02 -4.40 -9.64
CA ARG A 63 6.29 -2.97 -9.91
C ARG A 63 5.69 -2.51 -11.24
N GLN A 64 5.57 -3.41 -12.22
CA GLN A 64 4.99 -3.11 -13.52
C GLN A 64 3.47 -2.89 -13.42
N GLU A 65 2.75 -3.75 -12.70
CA GLU A 65 1.32 -3.56 -12.42
C GLU A 65 1.08 -2.24 -11.67
N PHE A 66 1.92 -1.95 -10.67
CA PHE A 66 1.83 -0.70 -9.92
C PHE A 66 2.04 0.56 -10.77
N ASN A 67 2.93 0.50 -11.76
CA ASN A 67 3.20 1.64 -12.64
C ASN A 67 2.09 1.86 -13.68
N ARG A 68 1.30 0.84 -14.01
CA ARG A 68 0.18 0.92 -14.98
C ARG A 68 -1.12 1.47 -14.39
N ALA A 69 -1.26 1.47 -13.05
CA ALA A 69 -2.42 1.97 -12.31
C ALA A 69 -2.37 3.47 -11.98
#